data_AF-A0AA42QE08-F1
#
_entry.id   AF-A0AA42QE08-F1
#
_cell.length_a   1.000
_cell.length_b   1.000
_cell.length_c   1.000
_cell.angle_alpha   90.00
_cell.angle_beta   90.00
_cell.angle_gamma   90.00
#
_symmetry.space_group_name_H-M   'P 1'
#
loop_
_entity.id
_entity.type
_entity.pdbx_description
1 polymer ?
#
loop_
_entity_poly.entity_id
_entity_poly.type
_entity_poly.pdbx_seq_one_letter_code
_entity_poly.pdbx_strand_id
1 'polypeptide(L)' 'MQKNTFTIEADYSTNSWSSNWEPIDNAEYSTLAEAEAGMEDLEQKLGWRNMRIVDETRFVWAYGQEGEDEDA' A
#
# COMPACT_ATOMS: atom_id res chain seq x y z
N MET A 1 -10.18 -6.92 -22.10
CA MET A 1 -8.90 -6.56 -21.46
C MET A 1 -9.26 -6.05 -20.08
N GLN A 2 -9.09 -6.87 -19.04
CA GLN A 2 -9.17 -6.37 -17.68
C GLN A 2 -8.04 -5.34 -17.53
N LYS A 3 -8.38 -4.09 -17.23
CA LYS A 3 -7.39 -3.10 -16.84
C LYS A 3 -7.02 -3.45 -15.40
N ASN A 4 -6.08 -4.37 -15.20
CA ASN A 4 -5.56 -4.61 -13.86
C ASN A 4 -4.80 -3.36 -13.43
N THR A 5 -5.50 -2.46 -12.75
CA THR A 5 -4.93 -1.25 -12.17
C THR A 5 -4.62 -1.54 -10.71
N PHE A 6 -3.34 -1.47 -10.38
CA PHE A 6 -2.84 -1.55 -9.02
C PHE A 6 -2.74 -0.14 -8.46
N THR A 7 -3.38 0.11 -7.34
CA THR A 7 -3.34 1.40 -6.67
C THR A 7 -2.68 1.23 -5.31
N ILE A 8 -1.77 2.15 -4.96
CA ILE A 8 -1.19 2.20 -3.63
C ILE A 8 -2.06 3.10 -2.77
N GLU A 9 -2.53 2.57 -1.66
CA GLU A 9 -3.25 3.31 -0.63
C GLU A 9 -2.37 3.44 0.61
N ALA A 10 -2.43 4.59 1.28
CA ALA A 10 -1.79 4.80 2.57
C ALA A 10 -2.83 5.04 3.65
N ASP A 11 -2.50 4.62 4.87
CA ASP A 11 -3.22 5.03 6.07
C ASP A 11 -2.45 6.14 6.77
N TYR A 12 -2.95 7.38 6.66
CA TYR A 12 -2.40 8.60 7.27
C TYR A 12 -2.60 8.70 8.78
N SER A 13 -3.12 7.65 9.41
CA SER A 13 -3.28 7.60 10.85
C SER A 13 -1.98 7.17 11.51
N THR A 14 -1.40 8.08 12.29
CA THR A 14 -0.12 7.88 12.97
C THR A 14 -0.21 7.01 14.23
N ASN A 15 -1.42 6.62 14.67
CA ASN A 15 -1.59 6.00 15.99
C ASN A 15 -2.81 5.06 16.14
N SER A 16 -3.41 4.59 15.06
CA SER A 16 -4.46 3.58 15.13
C SER A 16 -4.56 2.83 13.83
N TRP A 17 -4.99 1.58 13.94
CA TRP A 17 -5.48 0.72 12.86
C TRP A 17 -6.70 1.38 12.21
N SER A 18 -6.47 2.49 11.52
CA SER A 18 -7.52 3.18 10.81
C SER A 18 -7.85 2.35 9.58
N SER A 19 -9.15 2.14 9.39
CA SER A 19 -9.66 1.56 8.15
C SER A 19 -9.73 2.57 7.02
N ASN A 20 -9.18 3.78 7.22
CA ASN A 20 -9.27 4.91 6.30
C ASN A 20 -8.04 4.97 5.41
N TRP A 21 -7.88 3.90 4.63
CA TRP A 21 -6.91 3.82 3.56
C TRP A 21 -7.33 4.76 2.44
N GLU A 22 -6.45 5.68 2.08
CA GLU A 22 -6.68 6.63 1.01
C GLU A 22 -5.69 6.38 -0.13
N PRO A 23 -6.15 6.40 -1.39
CA PRO A 23 -5.25 6.26 -2.54
C PRO A 23 -4.24 7.39 -2.56
N ILE A 24 -2.97 7.03 -2.71
CA ILE A 24 -1.91 8.01 -2.90
C ILE A 24 -2.02 8.57 -4.31
N ASP A 25 -2.03 9.89 -4.42
CA ASP A 25 -2.11 10.59 -5.69
C ASP A 25 -0.91 10.22 -6.59
N ASN A 26 -1.18 9.87 -7.86
CA ASN A 26 -0.19 9.37 -8.83
C ASN A 26 0.46 8.02 -8.48
N ALA A 27 -0.15 7.21 -7.62
CA ALA A 27 0.33 5.87 -7.28
C ALA A 27 -0.55 4.75 -7.90
N GLU A 28 -0.89 4.92 -9.18
CA GLU A 28 -1.63 3.94 -9.98
C GLU A 28 -0.71 3.32 -11.03
N TYR A 29 -0.68 1.99 -11.07
CA TYR A 29 0.25 1.21 -11.89
C TYR A 29 -0.50 0.15 -12.70
N SER A 30 0.09 -0.22 -13.84
CA SER A 30 -0.50 -1.25 -14.72
C SER A 30 -0.07 -2.67 -14.36
N THR A 31 0.95 -2.80 -13.51
CA THR A 31 1.50 -4.09 -13.08
C THR A 31 1.87 -4.08 -11.60
N LEU A 32 1.82 -5.25 -10.96
CA LEU A 32 2.22 -5.40 -9.56
C LEU A 32 3.68 -5.00 -9.33
N ALA A 33 4.59 -5.39 -10.23
CA ALA A 33 6.00 -5.08 -10.10
C ALA A 33 6.28 -3.56 -10.12
N GLU A 34 5.54 -2.80 -10.93
CA GLU A 34 5.61 -1.34 -10.92
C GLU A 34 5.05 -0.75 -9.62
N ALA A 35 3.95 -1.32 -9.11
CA ALA A 35 3.38 -0.91 -7.83
C ALA A 35 4.33 -1.19 -6.65
N GLU A 36 5.01 -2.35 -6.64
CA GLU A 36 6.02 -2.67 -5.62
C GLU A 36 7.19 -1.67 -5.65
N ALA A 37 7.71 -1.37 -6.85
CA ALA A 37 8.78 -0.38 -7.00
C ALA A 37 8.32 1.04 -6.60
N GLY A 38 7.09 1.42 -6.96
CA GLY A 38 6.49 2.69 -6.56
C GLY A 38 6.31 2.81 -5.06
N MET A 39 5.94 1.72 -4.39
CA MET A 39 5.77 1.66 -2.94
C MET A 39 7.08 1.87 -2.19
N GLU A 40 8.18 1.27 -2.67
CA GLU A 40 9.51 1.45 -2.08
C GLU A 40 10.01 2.91 -2.22
N ASP A 41 9.72 3.55 -3.36
CA ASP A 41 9.99 4.99 -3.56
C ASP A 41 9.13 5.87 -2.64
N LEU A 42 7.85 5.51 -2.45
CA LEU A 42 6.95 6.19 -1.54
C LEU A 42 7.35 6.01 -0.07
N GLU A 43 7.86 4.84 0.33
CA GLU A 43 8.41 4.63 1.67
C GLU A 43 9.56 5.61 1.92
N GLN A 44 10.50 5.70 0.98
CA GLN A 44 11.66 6.57 1.10
C GLN A 44 11.26 8.05 1.11
N LYS A 45 10.27 8.44 0.31
CA LYS A 45 9.77 9.82 0.23
C LYS A 45 9.00 10.24 1.48
N LEU A 46 8.12 9.38 1.96
CA LEU A 46 7.20 9.71 3.03
C LEU A 46 7.74 9.33 4.42
N GLY A 47 8.76 8.47 4.49
CA GLY A 47 9.49 8.13 5.73
C GLY A 47 8.70 7.25 6.70
N TRP A 48 7.72 6.52 6.20
CA TRP A 48 6.74 5.76 6.99
C TRP A 48 6.19 4.61 6.16
N ARG A 49 5.54 3.67 6.84
CA ARG A 49 5.39 2.30 6.38
C ARG A 49 3.95 1.85 6.19
N ASN A 50 2.96 2.68 6.54
CA ASN A 50 1.53 2.33 6.46
C ASN A 50 0.98 2.42 5.02
N MET A 51 1.40 1.53 4.15
CA MET A 51 0.98 1.49 2.75
C MET A 51 0.50 0.10 2.34
N ARG A 52 -0.44 0.03 1.40
CA ARG A 52 -0.90 -1.21 0.79
C ARG A 52 -1.11 -1.07 -0.71
N ILE A 53 -0.94 -2.16 -1.45
CA ILE A 53 -1.29 -2.29 -2.85
C ILE A 53 -2.64 -3.00 -2.95
N VAL A 54 -3.57 -2.39 -3.66
CA VAL A 54 -4.88 -2.94 -3.99
C VAL A 54 -5.06 -3.03 -5.51
N ASP A 55 -5.70 -4.10 -5.97
CA ASP A 55 -6.24 -4.24 -7.33
C ASP A 55 -7.75 -3.97 -7.29
N GLU A 56 -8.36 -3.65 -8.44
CA GLU A 56 -9.81 -3.38 -8.59
C GLU A 56 -10.72 -4.38 -7.87
N THR A 57 -10.24 -5.61 -7.64
CA THR A 57 -11.03 -6.67 -7.01
C THR A 57 -10.52 -7.15 -5.67
N ARG A 58 -9.26 -6.91 -5.29
CA ARG A 58 -8.63 -7.55 -4.12
C ARG A 58 -7.45 -6.77 -3.55
N PHE A 59 -7.28 -6.89 -2.23
CA PHE A 59 -6.03 -6.57 -1.56
C PHE A 59 -4.91 -7.48 -2.07
N VAL A 60 -3.78 -6.88 -2.46
CA VAL A 60 -2.65 -7.60 -3.06
C VAL A 60 -1.52 -7.73 -2.06
N TRP A 61 -1.16 -6.63 -1.39
CA TRP A 61 0.00 -6.60 -0.51
C TRP A 61 -0.08 -5.45 0.50
N ALA A 62 0.40 -5.65 1.72
CA ALA A 62 0.62 -4.58 2.70
C ALA A 62 2.10 -4.53 2.99
N TYR A 63 2.65 -3.33 2.95
CA TYR A 63 4.01 -3.07 3.35
C TYR A 63 4.00 -2.43 4.72
N GLY A 64 5.01 -2.69 5.54
CA GLY A 64 5.25 -1.92 6.74
C GLY A 64 4.25 -2.08 7.90
N GLN A 65 3.22 -2.92 7.75
CA GLN A 65 2.66 -3.62 8.91
C GLN A 65 3.73 -4.60 9.39
N GLU A 66 4.54 -4.16 10.35
CA GLU A 66 5.03 -5.11 11.33
C GLU A 66 3.78 -5.81 11.85
N GLY A 67 3.58 -7.07 11.45
CA GLY A 67 2.76 -7.93 12.27
C GLY A 67 3.34 -7.78 13.66
N GLU A 68 2.51 -7.43 14.63
CA GLU A 68 2.67 -8.09 15.90
C GLU A 68 2.73 -9.57 15.53
N ASP A 69 3.94 -10.12 15.40
CA ASP A 69 4.18 -11.54 15.62
C ASP A 69 3.53 -11.78 16.99
N GLU A 70 2.26 -12.19 16.93
CA GLU A 70 1.54 -12.82 18.01
C GLU A 70 2.46 -13.92 18.55
N ASP A 71 2.91 -13.70 19.78
CA ASP A 71 3.37 -14.66 20.77
C ASP A 71 4.17 -15.89 20.29
N ALA A 72 5.40 -15.98 20.79
CA ALA A 72 5.92 -17.24 21.31
C ALA A 72 6.61 -17.04 22.66
#